data_AF-A0A935S5R6-F1
#
_entry.id   AF-A0A935S5R6-F1
#
_cell.length_a   1.000
_cell.length_b   1.000
_cell.length_c   1.000
_cell.angle_alpha   90.00
_cell.angle_beta   90.00
_cell.angle_gamma   90.00
#
_symmetry.space_group_name_H-M   'P 1'
#
loop_
_entity.id
_entity.type
_entity.pdbx_description
1 polymer ?
#
loop_
_entity_poly.entity_id
_entity_poly.type
_entity_poly.pdbx_seq_one_letter_code
_entity_poly.pdbx_strand_id
1 'polypeptide(L)'
;METKSMWIYTTQRAILNDVVIEKDPIVYFSVGPETEIMELTIPNLKIAFLDNWIFLNMVQVEPEAEKSVRSYDSDQKMYRVNYLYKHSKKEK
;
A
#
# COMPACT_ATOMS: atom_id res chain seq x y z
N MET A 1 21.84 3.01 6.94
CA MET A 1 20.37 2.94 6.89
C MET A 1 20.00 2.38 5.53
N GLU A 2 19.37 1.21 5.48
CA GLU A 2 18.86 0.68 4.22
C GLU A 2 17.77 1.59 3.67
N THR A 3 17.85 1.90 2.38
CA THR A 3 16.84 2.72 1.72
C THR A 3 15.67 1.81 1.38
N LYS A 4 14.69 1.71 2.31
CA LYS A 4 13.43 1.04 2.01
C LYS A 4 12.76 1.73 0.81
N SER A 5 12.23 0.91 -0.09
CA SER A 5 11.45 1.32 -1.25
C SER A 5 10.12 0.59 -1.19
N MET A 6 9.06 1.11 -1.81
CA MET A 6 7.73 0.50 -1.71
C MET A 6 7.23 0.16 -3.11
N TRP A 7 7.02 -1.13 -3.35
CA TRP A 7 6.46 -1.66 -4.59
C TRP A 7 5.04 -2.15 -4.33
N ILE A 8 4.13 -1.88 -5.26
CA ILE A 8 2.72 -2.31 -5.17
C ILE A 8 2.43 -3.31 -6.28
N TYR A 9 1.74 -4.38 -5.91
CA TYR A 9 1.28 -5.43 -6.80
C TYR A 9 -0.24 -5.55 -6.69
N THR A 10 -0.92 -5.81 -7.80
CA THR A 10 -2.37 -6.01 -7.81
C THR A 10 -2.73 -7.31 -8.50
N THR A 11 -3.71 -8.03 -7.96
CA THR A 11 -4.30 -9.17 -8.65
C THR A 11 -5.41 -8.68 -9.58
N GLN A 12 -5.45 -9.20 -10.81
CA GLN A 12 -6.53 -8.94 -11.75
C GLN A 12 -7.60 -10.04 -11.67
N ARG A 13 -8.83 -9.66 -12.02
CA ARG A 13 -10.11 -10.37 -11.85
C ARG A 13 -10.09 -11.87 -12.19
N ALA A 14 -10.89 -12.63 -11.46
CA ALA A 14 -11.29 -13.98 -11.85
C ALA A 14 -12.52 -13.89 -12.77
N ILE A 15 -12.42 -14.45 -13.98
CA ILE A 15 -13.55 -14.69 -14.87
C ILE A 15 -13.99 -16.14 -14.65
N LEU A 16 -15.26 -16.35 -14.31
CA LEU A 16 -15.85 -17.68 -14.18
C LEU A 16 -17.02 -17.79 -15.16
N ASN A 17 -16.92 -18.69 -16.13
CA ASN A 17 -17.95 -18.92 -17.15
C ASN A 17 -18.41 -17.62 -17.84
N ASP A 18 -17.46 -16.80 -18.31
CA ASP A 18 -17.71 -15.49 -18.94
C ASP A 18 -18.41 -14.44 -18.07
N VAL A 19 -18.67 -14.76 -16.80
CA VAL A 19 -19.13 -13.80 -15.80
C VAL A 19 -17.91 -13.18 -15.12
N VAL A 20 -17.81 -11.85 -15.24
CA VAL A 20 -16.87 -11.08 -14.45
C VAL A 20 -17.36 -11.08 -13.01
N ILE A 21 -16.68 -11.82 -12.14
CA ILE A 21 -16.87 -11.67 -10.70
C ILE A 21 -16.01 -10.47 -10.29
N GLU A 22 -16.63 -9.29 -10.20
CA GLU A 22 -15.99 -8.10 -9.63
C GLU A 22 -15.74 -8.34 -8.14
N LYS A 23 -14.60 -8.96 -7.82
CA LYS A 23 -13.99 -8.77 -6.50
C LYS A 23 -13.12 -7.52 -6.55
N ASP A 24 -13.20 -6.70 -5.51
CA ASP A 24 -12.21 -5.66 -5.22
C ASP A 24 -10.81 -6.32 -5.36
N PRO A 25 -9.89 -5.77 -6.18
CA PRO A 25 -8.58 -6.37 -6.37
C PRO A 25 -7.84 -6.44 -5.04
N ILE A 26 -7.21 -7.58 -4.76
CA ILE A 26 -6.33 -7.69 -3.60
C ILE A 26 -5.02 -7.01 -3.96
N VAL A 27 -4.65 -6.03 -3.16
CA VAL A 27 -3.44 -5.23 -3.33
C VAL A 27 -2.38 -5.77 -2.38
N TYR A 28 -1.15 -5.91 -2.86
CA TYR A 28 -0.01 -6.38 -2.11
C TYR A 28 1.14 -5.37 -2.20
N PHE A 29 2.11 -5.47 -1.30
CA PHE A 29 3.30 -4.65 -1.31
C PHE A 29 4.55 -5.40 -0.85
N SER A 30 5.72 -4.89 -1.22
CA SER A 30 7.02 -5.29 -0.67
C SER A 30 7.85 -4.04 -0.31
N VAL A 31 8.84 -4.21 0.59
CA VAL A 31 9.72 -3.12 1.07
C VAL A 31 11.18 -3.19 0.56
N GLY A 32 11.45 -4.19 -0.28
CA GLY A 32 12.71 -4.45 -0.97
C GLY A 32 12.53 -5.42 -2.14
N PRO A 33 13.57 -5.59 -2.99
CA PRO A 33 13.56 -6.57 -4.08
C PRO A 33 13.57 -8.03 -3.58
N GLU A 34 14.08 -8.28 -2.37
CA GLU A 34 14.17 -9.62 -1.76
C GLU A 34 13.32 -9.75 -0.49
N THR A 35 12.41 -8.80 -0.25
CA THR A 35 11.54 -8.84 0.94
C THR A 35 10.24 -9.54 0.64
N GLU A 36 9.63 -10.12 1.67
CA GLU A 36 8.30 -10.74 1.59
C GLU A 36 7.25 -9.82 0.95
N ILE A 37 6.41 -10.40 0.08
CA ILE A 37 5.25 -9.74 -0.49
C ILE A 37 4.08 -9.97 0.46
N MET A 38 3.55 -8.89 1.03
CA MET A 38 2.46 -8.92 2.00
C MET A 38 1.21 -8.26 1.42
N GLU A 39 0.03 -8.66 1.87
CA GLU A 39 -1.20 -7.93 1.53
C GLU A 39 -1.12 -6.49 2.07
N LEU A 40 -1.63 -5.53 1.29
CA LEU A 40 -1.66 -4.12 1.66
C LEU A 40 -2.76 -3.86 2.70
N THR A 41 -2.42 -4.17 3.94
CA THR A 41 -3.24 -4.02 5.14
C THR A 41 -2.54 -3.09 6.12
N ILE A 42 -3.31 -2.39 6.98
CA ILE A 42 -2.72 -1.53 8.01
C ILE A 42 -1.82 -2.33 8.98
N PRO A 43 -2.20 -3.54 9.44
CA PRO A 43 -1.32 -4.40 10.25
C PRO A 43 0.01 -4.73 9.56
N ASN A 44 0.00 -5.11 8.27
CA ASN A 44 1.23 -5.45 7.57
C ASN A 44 2.13 -4.22 7.36
N LEU A 45 1.53 -3.04 7.09
CA LEU A 45 2.28 -1.78 7.02
C LEU A 45 2.95 -1.43 8.36
N LYS A 46 2.28 -1.67 9.49
CA LYS A 46 2.85 -1.48 10.83
C LYS A 46 4.09 -2.34 11.05
N ILE A 47 4.02 -3.62 10.66
CA ILE A 47 5.15 -4.56 10.78
C ILE A 47 6.31 -4.13 9.87
N ALA A 48 6.03 -3.78 8.62
CA ALA A 48 7.06 -3.48 7.63
C ALA A 48 7.79 -2.14 7.87
N PHE A 49 7.14 -1.18 8.54
CA PHE A 49 7.62 0.18 8.75
C PHE A 49 7.67 0.60 10.24
N LEU A 50 7.97 -0.34 11.14
CA LEU A 50 8.13 -0.10 12.58
C LEU A 50 9.08 1.06 12.92
N ASP A 51 10.06 1.34 12.06
CA ASP A 51 11.06 2.38 12.19
C ASP A 51 10.64 3.75 11.62
N ASN A 52 9.48 3.85 10.97
CA ASN A 52 9.00 5.07 10.32
C ASN A 52 7.67 5.53 10.94
N TRP A 53 7.75 6.04 12.17
CA TRP A 53 6.59 6.51 12.93
C TRP A 53 5.76 7.59 12.22
N ILE A 54 6.40 8.47 11.46
CA ILE A 54 5.70 9.51 10.69
C ILE A 54 4.78 8.87 9.64
N PHE A 55 5.29 7.88 8.89
CA PHE A 55 4.48 7.14 7.93
C PHE A 55 3.34 6.38 8.62
N LEU A 56 3.63 5.69 9.72
CA LEU A 56 2.61 4.94 10.46
C LEU A 56 1.51 5.85 11.01
N ASN A 57 1.85 7.07 11.43
CA ASN A 57 0.88 8.07 11.86
C ASN A 57 0.03 8.57 10.68
N MET A 58 0.66 8.93 9.55
CA MET A 58 -0.04 9.36 8.34
C MET A 58 -1.04 8.30 7.84
N VAL A 59 -0.64 7.03 7.87
CA VAL A 59 -1.49 5.89 7.49
C VAL A 59 -2.66 5.68 8.46
N GLN A 60 -2.48 5.97 9.75
CA GLN A 60 -3.54 5.83 10.75
C GLN A 60 -4.56 6.98 10.73
N VAL A 61 -4.16 8.17 10.28
CA VAL A 61 -5.01 9.37 10.24
C VAL A 61 -5.88 9.42 8.98
N GLU A 62 -5.55 8.66 7.93
CA GLU A 62 -6.42 8.52 6.76
C GLU A 62 -7.79 7.95 7.16
N PRO A 63 -8.90 8.58 6.73
CA PRO A 63 -10.24 8.18 7.14
C PRO A 63 -10.52 6.71 6.81
N GLU A 64 -11.07 6.04 7.82
CA GLU A 64 -11.15 4.61 8.03
C GLU A 64 -11.48 3.77 6.79
N ALA A 65 -10.45 3.10 6.24
CA ALA A 65 -10.50 1.72 5.72
C ALA A 65 -9.15 1.37 5.08
N GLU A 66 -8.76 0.10 5.09
CA GLU A 66 -7.75 -0.44 4.17
C GLU A 66 -8.01 -0.02 2.71
N LYS A 67 -9.28 0.22 2.36
CA LYS A 67 -9.68 0.74 1.06
C LYS A 67 -9.07 2.12 0.74
N SER A 68 -8.92 3.02 1.71
CA SER A 68 -8.33 4.34 1.49
C SER A 68 -6.86 4.23 1.07
N VAL A 69 -6.06 3.44 1.79
CA VAL A 69 -4.64 3.25 1.45
C VAL A 69 -4.42 2.46 0.14
N ARG A 70 -5.40 1.61 -0.24
CA ARG A 70 -5.46 0.89 -1.52
C ARG A 70 -5.97 1.75 -2.68
N SER A 71 -6.46 2.96 -2.41
CA SER A 71 -7.02 3.83 -3.44
C SER A 71 -5.92 4.41 -4.32
N TYR A 72 -6.23 4.57 -5.61
CA TYR A 72 -5.35 5.27 -6.54
C TYR A 72 -5.56 6.78 -6.41
N ASP A 73 -4.49 7.52 -6.13
CA ASP A 73 -4.49 8.98 -6.12
C ASP A 73 -4.32 9.48 -7.55
N SER A 74 -5.40 10.01 -8.12
CA SER A 74 -5.46 10.44 -9.53
C SER A 74 -4.57 11.65 -9.83
N ASP A 75 -4.32 12.49 -8.83
CA ASP A 75 -3.56 13.73 -8.99
C ASP A 75 -2.06 13.44 -8.93
N GLN A 76 -1.67 12.55 -8.01
CA GLN A 76 -0.29 12.14 -7.80
C GLN A 76 0.12 10.98 -8.71
N LYS A 77 -0.83 10.38 -9.44
CA LYS A 77 -0.64 9.24 -10.35
C LYS A 77 0.01 8.03 -9.66
N MET A 78 -0.35 7.76 -8.40
CA MET A 78 0.21 6.65 -7.62
C MET A 78 -0.81 6.13 -6.59
N TYR A 79 -0.57 4.95 -6.02
CA TYR A 79 -1.38 4.50 -4.88
C TYR A 79 -1.21 5.42 -3.68
N ARG A 80 -2.29 5.62 -2.92
CA ARG A 80 -2.31 6.51 -1.77
C ARG A 80 -1.23 6.14 -0.74
N VAL A 81 -1.02 4.84 -0.50
CA VAL A 81 0.07 4.39 0.39
C VAL A 81 1.47 4.85 -0.08
N ASN A 82 1.75 4.85 -1.38
CA ASN A 82 3.02 5.35 -1.91
C ASN A 82 3.15 6.86 -1.72
N TYR A 83 2.05 7.60 -1.89
CA TYR A 83 2.01 9.03 -1.64
C TYR A 83 2.36 9.34 -0.18
N LEU A 84 1.71 8.67 0.77
CA LEU A 84 1.97 8.85 2.20
C LEU A 84 3.41 8.48 2.55
N TYR A 85 3.91 7.37 2.03
CA TYR A 85 5.29 6.94 2.25
C TYR A 85 6.32 7.94 1.71
N LYS A 86 6.06 8.52 0.52
CA LYS A 86 6.92 9.54 -0.06
C LYS A 86 6.92 10.82 0.78
N HIS A 87 5.78 11.22 1.33
CA HIS A 87 5.67 12.43 2.14
C HIS A 87 6.27 12.27 3.54
N SER A 88 6.18 11.07 4.13
CA SER A 88 6.82 10.80 5.42
C SER A 88 8.35 10.95 5.38
N LYS A 89 8.97 10.79 4.20
CA LYS A 89 10.43 10.94 4.02
C LYS A 89 10.88 12.39 3.88
N LYS A 90 9.97 13.31 3.52
CA LYS A 90 10.28 14.74 3.32
C LYS A 90 10.35 15.53 4.62
N GLU A 91 9.81 15.01 5.71
CA GLU A 91 9.86 15.66 7.03
C GLU A 91 11.13 15.32 7.84
N LYS A 92 12.26 15.17 7.14
CA LYS A 92 13.58 14.96 7.76
C LYS A 92 14.44 16.21 7.65
#